data_AF-A0A415TNH6-F1
#
_entry.id   AF-A0A415TNH6-F1
#
_cell.length_a   1.000
_cell.length_b   1.000
_cell.length_c   1.000
_cell.angle_alpha   90.00
_cell.angle_beta   90.00
_cell.angle_gamma   90.00
#
_symmetry.space_group_name_H-M   'P 1'
#
loop_
_entity.id
_entity.type
_entity.pdbx_description
1 polymer ?
#
loop_
_entity_poly.entity_id
_entity_poly.type
_entity_poly.pdbx_seq_one_letter_code
_entity_poly.pdbx_strand_id
1 'polypeptide(L)'
;MRKTNANRLLKAITNNLVSVTSAVVNHDEGMKEPISVEKFKEDLEFYVNSGIFADTIDFTYEKIAEDRLLISIGKASCYCYDDIDVTLQLNDGVTIESVTKQLYEDFSERLSA
;
A
#
# COMPACT_ATOMS: atom_id res chain seq x y z
N MET A 1 5.25 1.30 11.71
CA MET A 1 4.75 1.50 10.34
C MET A 1 4.38 2.97 10.13
N ARG A 2 4.65 3.53 8.94
CA ARG A 2 4.28 4.90 8.56
C ARG A 2 2.96 4.88 7.78
N LYS A 3 2.16 5.93 7.83
CA LYS A 3 0.86 5.98 7.14
C LYS A 3 1.02 6.37 5.67
N THR A 4 0.15 5.83 4.83
CA THR A 4 -0.02 6.17 3.40
C THR A 4 -1.51 6.06 3.03
N ASN A 5 -1.83 6.08 1.75
CA ASN A 5 -3.18 5.83 1.23
C ASN A 5 -3.11 5.12 -0.13
N ALA A 6 -4.26 4.63 -0.62
CA ALA A 6 -4.33 3.88 -1.86
C ALA A 6 -3.85 4.70 -3.08
N ASN A 7 -4.15 6.01 -3.12
CA ASN A 7 -3.77 6.89 -4.21
C ASN A 7 -2.24 7.05 -4.30
N ARG A 8 -1.56 7.24 -3.17
CA ARG A 8 -0.09 7.33 -3.12
C ARG A 8 0.58 6.02 -3.50
N LEU A 9 0.02 4.88 -3.06
CA LEU A 9 0.51 3.57 -3.46
C LEU A 9 0.36 3.38 -4.98
N LEU A 10 -0.82 3.68 -5.53
CA LEU A 10 -1.06 3.58 -6.97
C LEU A 10 -0.08 4.46 -7.74
N LYS A 11 0.14 5.72 -7.31
CA LYS A 11 1.13 6.61 -7.92
C LYS A 11 2.55 6.05 -7.88
N ALA A 12 2.97 5.42 -6.78
CA ALA A 12 4.30 4.80 -6.69
C ALA A 12 4.47 3.67 -7.72
N ILE A 13 3.41 2.89 -7.95
CA ILE A 13 3.39 1.82 -8.95
C ILE A 13 3.38 2.41 -10.36
N THR A 14 2.46 3.33 -10.67
CA THR A 14 2.30 3.89 -12.03
C THR A 14 3.45 4.80 -12.45
N ASN A 15 4.12 5.47 -11.51
CA ASN A 15 5.33 6.25 -11.78
C ASN A 15 6.59 5.37 -11.89
N ASN A 16 6.43 4.05 -11.90
CA ASN A 16 7.51 3.08 -12.03
C ASN A 16 8.59 3.23 -10.93
N LEU A 17 8.21 3.66 -9.72
CA LEU A 17 9.12 3.71 -8.59
C LEU A 17 9.31 2.32 -7.96
N VAL A 18 8.23 1.54 -7.96
CA VAL A 18 8.20 0.21 -7.37
C VAL A 18 7.40 -0.76 -8.24
N SER A 19 7.72 -2.04 -8.11
CA SER A 19 6.94 -3.16 -8.63
C SER A 19 6.32 -3.93 -7.47
N VAL A 20 5.04 -4.30 -7.61
CA VAL A 20 4.39 -5.25 -6.68
C VAL A 20 4.90 -6.65 -6.99
N THR A 21 5.44 -7.34 -5.99
CA THR A 21 5.97 -8.71 -6.15
C THR A 21 5.11 -9.78 -5.49
N SER A 22 4.28 -9.39 -4.51
CA SER A 22 3.32 -10.30 -3.87
C SER A 22 2.18 -9.51 -3.22
N ALA A 23 0.99 -10.11 -3.19
CA ALA A 23 -0.13 -9.67 -2.38
C ALA A 23 -0.73 -10.88 -1.67
N VAL A 24 -1.00 -10.77 -0.37
CA VAL A 24 -1.53 -11.86 0.46
C VAL A 24 -2.61 -11.31 1.36
N VAL A 25 -3.79 -11.93 1.35
CA VAL A 25 -4.83 -11.72 2.36
C VAL A 25 -4.51 -12.60 3.56
N ASN A 26 -4.46 -12.01 4.74
CA ASN A 26 -4.38 -12.69 6.02
C ASN A 26 -5.77 -12.71 6.63
N HIS A 27 -6.36 -13.89 6.75
CA HIS A 27 -7.63 -14.08 7.44
C HIS A 27 -7.40 -14.25 8.95
N ASP A 28 -8.37 -13.83 9.76
CA ASP A 28 -8.31 -13.92 11.23
C ASP A 28 -8.09 -15.36 11.74
N GLU A 29 -8.53 -16.36 10.97
CA GLU A 29 -8.32 -17.79 11.27
C GLU A 29 -6.88 -18.28 11.01
N GLY A 30 -5.95 -17.38 10.65
CA GLY A 30 -4.55 -17.69 10.35
C GLY A 30 -4.31 -18.23 8.93
N MET A 31 -5.36 -18.30 8.11
CA MET A 31 -5.25 -18.65 6.69
C MET A 31 -4.61 -17.50 5.91
N LYS A 32 -3.71 -17.86 4.98
CA LYS A 32 -3.07 -16.92 4.06
C LYS A 32 -3.47 -17.24 2.63
N GLU A 33 -4.14 -16.30 1.97
CA GLU A 33 -4.58 -16.42 0.60
C GLU A 33 -3.72 -15.52 -0.30
N PRO A 34 -2.83 -16.10 -1.15
CA PRO A 34 -2.11 -15.32 -2.15
C PRO A 34 -3.05 -14.84 -3.25
N ILE A 35 -3.01 -13.54 -3.56
CA ILE A 35 -3.69 -12.96 -4.73
C ILE A 35 -2.67 -12.71 -5.84
N SER A 36 -3.06 -12.85 -7.11
CA SER A 36 -2.20 -12.46 -8.22
C SER A 36 -1.88 -10.96 -8.18
N VAL A 37 -0.68 -10.60 -8.63
CA VAL A 37 -0.24 -9.20 -8.66
C VAL A 37 -1.14 -8.36 -9.56
N GLU A 38 -1.61 -8.94 -10.67
CA GLU A 38 -2.49 -8.30 -11.64
C GLU A 38 -3.84 -7.98 -11.00
N LYS A 39 -4.45 -8.95 -10.31
CA LYS A 39 -5.73 -8.76 -9.63
C LYS A 39 -5.64 -7.70 -8.53
N PHE A 40 -4.56 -7.71 -7.75
CA PHE A 40 -4.32 -6.67 -6.74
C PHE A 40 -4.26 -5.27 -7.37
N LYS A 41 -3.55 -5.11 -8.50
CA LYS A 41 -3.43 -3.82 -9.19
C LYS A 41 -4.78 -3.35 -9.74
N GLU A 42 -5.55 -4.24 -10.37
CA GLU A 42 -6.89 -3.93 -10.88
C GLU A 42 -7.83 -3.45 -9.75
N ASP A 43 -7.82 -4.15 -8.61
CA ASP A 43 -8.67 -3.78 -7.47
C ASP A 43 -8.22 -2.47 -6.82
N LEU A 44 -6.90 -2.24 -6.72
CA LEU A 44 -6.35 -0.97 -6.24
C LEU A 44 -6.74 0.20 -7.14
N GLU A 45 -6.63 0.03 -8.46
CA GLU A 45 -7.04 1.04 -9.44
C GLU A 45 -8.54 1.34 -9.34
N PHE A 46 -9.38 0.31 -9.26
CA PHE A 46 -10.82 0.47 -9.07
C PHE A 46 -11.13 1.21 -7.76
N TYR A 47 -10.47 0.84 -6.66
CA TYR A 47 -10.63 1.45 -5.35
C TYR A 47 -10.27 2.95 -5.38
N VAL A 48 -9.13 3.30 -5.99
CA VAL A 48 -8.72 4.71 -6.14
C VAL A 48 -9.70 5.49 -7.04
N ASN A 49 -10.14 4.88 -8.14
CA ASN A 49 -11.08 5.50 -9.09
C ASN A 49 -12.49 5.66 -8.53
N SER A 50 -12.86 4.92 -7.48
CA SER A 50 -14.16 5.07 -6.80
C SER A 50 -14.34 6.43 -6.10
N GLY A 51 -13.25 7.19 -5.92
CA GLY A 51 -13.23 8.55 -5.39
C GLY A 51 -13.46 8.61 -3.88
N ILE A 52 -14.64 8.21 -3.40
CA ILE A 52 -15.02 8.34 -1.99
C ILE A 52 -14.22 7.41 -1.08
N PHE A 53 -13.75 6.27 -1.60
CA PHE A 53 -13.04 5.28 -0.80
C PHE A 53 -11.53 5.44 -0.85
N ALA A 54 -10.96 6.12 -1.86
CA ALA A 54 -9.51 6.17 -2.12
C ALA A 54 -8.64 6.55 -0.89
N ASP A 55 -9.19 7.34 0.03
CA ASP A 55 -8.51 7.84 1.23
C ASP A 55 -9.08 7.29 2.56
N THR A 56 -9.84 6.19 2.53
CA THR A 56 -10.65 5.72 3.69
C THR A 56 -10.10 4.51 4.44
N ILE A 57 -9.29 3.66 3.81
CA ILE A 57 -8.70 2.49 4.48
C ILE A 57 -7.35 2.85 5.10
N ASP A 58 -7.04 2.17 6.21
CA ASP A 58 -5.75 2.22 6.89
C ASP A 58 -4.66 1.51 6.05
N PHE A 59 -3.95 2.29 5.24
CA PHE A 59 -2.74 1.83 4.57
C PHE A 59 -1.53 2.29 5.37
N THR A 60 -0.65 1.35 5.68
CA THR A 60 0.63 1.65 6.30
C THR A 60 1.77 0.99 5.54
N TYR A 61 2.99 1.49 5.72
CA TYR A 61 4.16 0.92 5.08
C TYR A 61 5.38 0.91 5.99
N GLU A 62 6.29 -0.02 5.72
CA GLU A 62 7.60 -0.09 6.36
C GLU A 62 8.66 -0.72 5.45
N LYS A 63 9.93 -0.42 5.75
CA LYS A 63 11.08 -1.00 5.07
C LYS A 63 11.38 -2.38 5.64
N ILE A 64 11.38 -3.40 4.79
CA ILE A 64 11.66 -4.79 5.18
C ILE A 64 13.00 -5.31 4.65
N ALA A 65 13.55 -4.68 3.61
CA ALA A 65 14.90 -4.91 3.10
C ALA A 65 15.45 -3.62 2.47
N GLU A 66 16.70 -3.62 1.99
CA GLU A 66 17.32 -2.43 1.39
C GLU A 66 16.48 -1.83 0.25
N ASP A 67 15.92 -2.71 -0.56
CA ASP A 67 15.20 -2.48 -1.81
C ASP A 67 13.73 -2.94 -1.73
N ARG A 68 13.21 -3.24 -0.53
CA ARG A 68 11.84 -3.73 -0.36
C ARG A 68 11.06 -3.03 0.74
N LEU A 69 9.78 -2.84 0.46
CA LEU A 69 8.80 -2.30 1.39
C LEU A 69 7.66 -3.31 1.56
N LEU A 70 7.06 -3.32 2.75
CA LEU A 70 5.77 -3.94 3.01
C LEU A 70 4.72 -2.83 3.08
N ILE A 71 3.61 -3.01 2.38
CA ILE A 71 2.36 -2.28 2.64
C ILE A 71 1.45 -3.21 3.43
N SER A 72 0.91 -2.74 4.54
CA SER A 72 -0.14 -3.43 5.30
C SER A 72 -1.42 -2.62 5.23
N ILE A 73 -2.50 -3.27 4.80
CA ILE A 73 -3.81 -2.65 4.51
C ILE A 73 -4.85 -3.22 5.48
N GLY A 74 -5.55 -2.37 6.21
CA GLY A 74 -6.59 -2.75 7.18
C GLY A 74 -6.05 -3.21 8.54
N LYS A 75 -4.74 -3.45 8.66
CA LYS A 75 -4.11 -4.04 9.85
C LYS A 75 -4.25 -3.24 11.15
N ALA A 76 -4.32 -1.91 11.11
CA ALA A 76 -4.56 -1.11 12.31
C ALA A 76 -6.04 -0.74 12.51
N SER A 77 -6.93 -1.18 11.62
CA SER A 77 -8.37 -0.98 11.75
C SER A 77 -9.01 -2.10 12.55
N CYS A 78 -9.65 -1.77 13.67
CA CYS A 78 -10.45 -2.74 14.44
C CYS A 78 -11.75 -3.17 13.74
N TYR A 79 -12.04 -2.61 12.55
CA TYR A 79 -13.20 -2.95 11.73
C TYR A 79 -12.85 -3.87 10.54
N CYS A 80 -11.56 -4.19 10.36
CA CYS A 80 -11.11 -5.13 9.34
C CYS A 80 -10.92 -6.51 9.99
N TYR A 81 -11.68 -7.51 9.51
CA TYR A 81 -11.50 -8.91 9.91
C TYR A 81 -10.32 -9.56 9.19
N ASP A 82 -10.13 -9.21 7.92
CA ASP A 82 -8.99 -9.63 7.11
C ASP A 82 -8.07 -8.42 6.86
N ASP A 83 -6.76 -8.67 6.82
CA ASP A 83 -5.76 -7.67 6.41
C ASP A 83 -5.00 -8.13 5.17
N ILE A 84 -4.36 -7.18 4.48
CA ILE A 84 -3.61 -7.48 3.25
C ILE A 84 -2.17 -7.02 3.43
N ASP A 85 -1.23 -7.91 3.14
CA ASP A 85 0.20 -7.62 3.08
C ASP A 85 0.65 -7.62 1.60
N VAL A 86 1.26 -6.51 1.18
CA VAL A 86 1.75 -6.32 -0.19
C VAL A 86 3.25 -6.04 -0.16
N THR A 87 4.03 -6.88 -0.83
CA THR A 87 5.47 -6.65 -0.97
C THR A 87 5.76 -5.82 -2.21
N LEU A 88 6.50 -4.74 -2.01
CA LEU A 88 7.00 -3.88 -3.07
C LEU A 88 8.51 -4.05 -3.21
N GLN A 89 8.97 -4.05 -4.45
CA GLN A 89 10.37 -4.03 -4.84
C GLN A 89 10.67 -2.68 -5.50
N LEU A 90 11.76 -2.02 -5.08
CA LEU A 90 12.25 -0.82 -5.76
C LEU A 90 12.72 -1.18 -7.17
N ASN A 91 12.38 -0.33 -8.14
CA ASN A 91 12.85 -0.48 -9.51
C ASN A 91 14.29 0.08 -9.67
N ASP A 92 14.95 -0.29 -10.76
CA ASP A 92 16.34 0.09 -11.02
C ASP A 92 16.56 1.62 -10.99
N GLY A 93 17.58 2.05 -10.25
CA GLY A 93 17.92 3.47 -10.09
C GLY A 93 17.01 4.26 -9.16
N VAL A 94 15.99 3.64 -8.56
CA VAL A 94 15.10 4.28 -7.58
C VAL A 94 15.68 4.17 -6.18
N THR A 95 15.68 5.28 -5.44
CA THR A 95 16.13 5.30 -4.04
C THR A 95 14.95 5.13 -3.09
N ILE A 96 15.18 4.53 -1.92
CA ILE A 96 14.16 4.41 -0.87
C ILE A 96 13.62 5.78 -0.43
N GLU A 97 14.44 6.83 -0.47
CA GLU A 97 14.01 8.19 -0.16
C GLU A 97 12.94 8.68 -1.14
N SER A 98 13.14 8.47 -2.45
CA SER A 98 12.16 8.86 -3.46
C SER A 98 10.82 8.14 -3.31
N VAL A 99 10.85 6.83 -3.00
CA VAL A 99 9.64 6.04 -2.75
C VAL A 99 8.95 6.49 -1.47
N THR A 100 9.71 6.68 -0.38
CA THR A 100 9.13 7.09 0.90
C THR A 100 8.54 8.48 0.84
N LYS A 101 9.10 9.41 0.03
CA LYS A 101 8.50 10.72 -0.24
C LYS A 101 7.16 10.61 -0.99
N GLN A 102 7.06 9.69 -1.94
CA GLN A 102 5.81 9.44 -2.67
C GLN A 102 4.74 8.82 -1.76
N LEU A 103 5.13 7.84 -0.94
CA LEU A 103 4.21 7.10 -0.06
C LEU A 103 3.79 7.87 1.19
N TYR A 104 4.66 8.73 1.74
CA TYR A 104 4.38 9.40 3.00
C TYR A 104 3.14 10.29 2.93
N GLU A 105 2.19 10.06 3.84
CA GLU A 105 1.04 10.93 4.07
C GLU A 105 1.22 11.69 5.40
N ASP A 106 1.18 13.02 5.33
CA ASP A 106 1.13 13.88 6.51
C ASP A 106 -0.31 14.35 6.75
N PHE A 107 -0.94 13.83 7.81
CA PHE A 107 -2.32 14.19 8.16
C PHE A 107 -2.45 15.61 8.72
N SER A 108 -1.35 16.26 9.12
CA SER A 108 -1.39 17.66 9.56
C SER A 108 -1.76 18.61 8.41
N GLU A 109 -1.41 18.25 7.17
CA GLU A 109 -1.77 18.99 5.96
C GLU A 109 -3.28 18.93 5.66
N ARG A 110 -3.98 17.87 6.08
CA ARG A 110 -5.44 17.74 5.88
C ARG A 110 -6.28 18.47 6.91
N LEU A 111 -5.75 18.67 8.12
CA LEU A 111 -6.44 19.37 9.21
C LEU A 111 -6.30 20.90 9.13
N SER A 112 -5.47 21.39 8.21
CA SER A 112 -5.22 22.83 7.98
C SER A 112 -5.98 23.40 6.78
N ALA A 113 -6.80 22.58 6.11
CA ALA A 113 -7.64 22.96 4.96
C ALA A 113 -9.09 23.22 5.34
#